data_AF-A0A972X263-F1
#
_entry.id   AF-A0A972X263-F1
#
_cell.length_a   1.000
_cell.length_b   1.000
_cell.length_c   1.000
_cell.angle_alpha   90.00
_cell.angle_beta   90.00
_cell.angle_gamma   90.00
#
_symmetry.space_group_name_H-M   'P 1'
#
loop_
_entity.id
_entity.type
_entity.pdbx_description
1 polymer ?
#
loop_
_entity_poly.entity_id
_entity_poly.type
_entity_poly.pdbx_seq_one_letter_code
_entity_poly.pdbx_strand_id
1 'polypeptide(L)'
;MANLKFHEIDFQTQFTCFILEHPQISRSADSLVESLKTQNSQLTIQRIKGYSGAKCSRKIFQKVHTSPDRKWFLPSELACLLGHRKILRLFLKSKFNYALILEDDISIHQELLKILNKIATYLKNDFILSPFESGFEIPLIFCNKSIDQDIVLERNIGASRGAYTIFLDRIAAQKVLNEMHYYLPADHFYGLPRHHGSRNFFIRGKYVNLLEVPSTIDGNNRNDKRDIRPSILFSSISRKSHKARWYFPYFLLWFLMHIQQLLIQLLGKKGALKWLPYPFGKPYTEDRRGSAARPGPGMGGDLS
;
A
#
# COMPACT_ATOMS: atom_id res chain seq x y z
N MET A 1 -29.88 12.83 -15.07
CA MET A 1 -28.86 12.34 -14.12
C MET A 1 -29.34 12.63 -12.72
N ALA A 2 -29.52 11.60 -11.88
CA ALA A 2 -29.98 11.82 -10.50
C ALA A 2 -28.84 12.41 -9.66
N ASN A 3 -29.08 13.56 -9.02
CA ASN A 3 -28.15 14.18 -8.07
C ASN A 3 -28.05 13.27 -6.83
N LEU A 4 -27.07 12.36 -6.82
CA LEU A 4 -26.68 11.64 -5.62
C LEU A 4 -26.17 12.66 -4.60
N LYS A 5 -26.96 12.93 -3.56
CA LYS A 5 -26.48 13.68 -2.39
C LYS A 5 -25.45 12.81 -1.68
N PHE A 6 -24.17 13.12 -1.89
CA PHE A 6 -23.10 12.52 -1.12
C PHE A 6 -23.16 13.09 0.30
N HIS A 7 -23.35 12.22 1.29
CA HIS A 7 -23.13 12.60 2.68
C HIS A 7 -21.64 12.86 2.85
N GLU A 8 -21.31 14.12 3.06
CA GLU A 8 -19.95 14.55 3.30
C GLU A 8 -19.46 13.92 4.61
N ILE A 9 -18.29 13.27 4.59
CA ILE A 9 -17.72 12.70 5.79
C ILE A 9 -17.15 13.84 6.62
N ASP A 10 -17.51 13.88 7.89
CA ASP A 10 -16.89 14.79 8.84
C ASP A 10 -15.45 14.34 9.13
N PHE A 11 -14.48 15.05 8.52
CA PHE A 11 -13.06 14.81 8.74
C PHE A 11 -12.65 14.91 10.19
N GLN A 12 -13.29 15.77 10.98
CA GLN A 12 -12.88 15.99 12.36
C GLN A 12 -13.07 14.73 13.20
N THR A 13 -14.16 14.00 12.94
CA THR A 13 -14.56 12.86 13.76
C THR A 13 -14.13 11.52 13.17
N GLN A 14 -13.95 11.44 11.85
CA GLN A 14 -13.70 10.16 11.18
C GLN A 14 -12.28 9.96 10.67
N PHE A 15 -11.45 10.99 10.63
CA PHE A 15 -10.14 10.94 9.97
C PHE A 15 -8.99 11.36 10.89
N THR A 16 -7.88 10.64 10.81
CA THR A 16 -6.60 11.05 11.41
C THR A 16 -5.48 10.97 10.39
N CYS A 17 -4.52 11.90 10.48
CA CYS A 17 -3.31 11.88 9.70
C CYS A 17 -2.13 11.46 10.58
N PHE A 18 -1.30 10.55 10.09
CA PHE A 18 -0.02 10.18 10.68
C PHE A 18 1.09 10.59 9.72
N ILE A 19 2.09 11.31 10.23
CA ILE A 19 3.31 11.65 9.49
C ILE A 19 4.43 10.80 10.07
N LEU A 20 4.97 9.89 9.27
CA LEU A 20 6.14 9.08 9.62
C LEU A 20 7.38 9.93 9.40
N GLU A 21 8.04 10.32 10.49
CA GLU A 21 9.22 11.16 10.41
C GLU A 21 10.49 10.34 10.30
N HIS A 22 11.27 10.60 9.27
CA HIS A 22 12.59 10.03 9.16
C HIS A 22 13.56 10.79 10.07
N PRO A 23 14.31 10.10 10.96
CA PRO A 23 15.18 10.76 11.95
C PRO A 23 16.26 11.68 11.37
N GLN A 24 16.46 11.67 10.05
CA GLN A 24 17.51 12.41 9.34
C GLN A 24 16.96 13.60 8.54
N ILE A 25 15.63 13.74 8.37
CA ILE A 25 15.01 14.79 7.54
C ILE A 25 13.87 15.47 8.32
N SER A 26 14.14 16.14 9.44
CA SER A 26 13.03 16.67 10.27
C SER A 26 12.34 17.92 9.69
N ARG A 27 12.95 18.64 8.73
CA ARG A 27 12.47 19.97 8.30
C ARG A 27 11.26 19.92 7.37
N SER A 28 11.06 18.82 6.64
CA SER A 28 9.98 18.69 5.66
C SER A 28 8.62 18.39 6.31
N ALA A 29 8.62 17.73 7.48
CA ALA A 29 7.40 17.44 8.23
C ALA A 29 6.63 18.72 8.66
N ASP A 30 7.32 19.80 9.02
CA ASP A 30 6.65 21.05 9.45
C ASP A 30 5.87 21.68 8.29
N SER A 31 6.49 21.77 7.11
CA SER A 31 5.84 22.28 5.89
C SER A 31 4.66 21.40 5.47
N LEU A 32 4.79 20.08 5.61
CA LEU A 32 3.69 19.15 5.34
C LEU A 32 2.52 19.34 6.32
N VAL A 33 2.80 19.52 7.61
CA VAL A 33 1.78 19.84 8.63
C VAL A 33 1.07 21.15 8.29
N GLU A 34 1.81 22.20 7.95
CA GLU A 34 1.25 23.50 7.58
C GLU A 34 0.34 23.40 6.35
N SER A 35 0.79 22.66 5.32
CA SER A 35 0.00 22.40 4.12
C SER A 35 -1.31 21.67 4.44
N LEU A 36 -1.26 20.62 5.26
CA LEU A 36 -2.44 19.89 5.71
C LEU A 36 -3.39 20.76 6.54
N LYS A 37 -2.85 21.60 7.43
CA LYS A 37 -3.63 22.50 8.28
C LYS A 37 -4.27 23.64 7.50
N THR A 38 -3.63 24.09 6.42
CA THR A 38 -4.22 25.04 5.48
C THR A 38 -5.44 24.44 4.78
N GLN A 39 -5.39 23.15 4.43
CA GLN A 39 -6.54 22.45 3.83
C GLN A 39 -7.65 22.16 4.84
N ASN A 40 -7.29 21.82 6.08
CA ASN A 40 -8.24 21.58 7.16
C ASN A 40 -7.59 21.83 8.54
N SER A 41 -7.92 22.97 9.16
CA SER A 41 -7.36 23.39 10.45
C SER A 41 -7.68 22.43 11.59
N GLN A 42 -8.79 21.69 11.48
CA GLN A 42 -9.31 20.79 12.49
C GLN A 42 -8.79 19.35 12.34
N LEU A 43 -8.01 19.06 11.29
CA LEU A 43 -7.43 17.74 11.06
C LEU A 43 -6.57 17.29 12.25
N THR A 44 -6.83 16.10 12.79
CA THR A 44 -5.94 15.51 13.80
C THR A 44 -4.68 14.98 13.11
N ILE A 45 -3.52 15.53 13.46
CA ILE A 45 -2.22 15.14 12.89
C ILE A 45 -1.33 14.60 14.01
N GLN A 46 -0.75 13.43 13.81
CA GLN A 46 0.18 12.79 14.73
C GLN A 46 1.52 12.55 14.04
N ARG A 47 2.57 13.17 14.56
CA ARG A 47 3.95 12.96 14.09
C ARG A 47 4.52 11.74 14.80
N ILE A 48 4.88 10.72 14.03
CA ILE A 48 5.41 9.46 14.54
C ILE A 48 6.86 9.37 14.15
N LYS A 49 7.74 9.48 15.14
CA LYS A 49 9.17 9.23 14.94
C LYS A 49 9.38 7.83 14.39
N GLY A 50 9.95 7.76 13.19
CA GLY A 50 10.37 6.54 12.55
C GLY A 50 11.59 5.92 13.22
N TYR A 51 11.92 4.71 12.80
CA TYR A 51 13.13 4.04 13.26
C TYR A 51 14.32 4.51 12.41
N SER A 52 15.50 4.58 13.01
CA SER A 52 16.72 4.77 12.23
C SER A 52 17.20 3.40 11.77
N GLY A 53 17.35 3.21 10.45
CA GLY A 53 17.90 1.96 9.91
C GLY A 53 19.25 1.58 10.52
N ALA A 54 20.11 2.57 10.76
CA ALA A 54 21.41 2.38 11.42
C ALA A 54 21.30 1.93 12.89
N LYS A 55 20.22 2.29 13.59
CA LYS A 55 19.96 1.93 15.00
C LYS A 55 19.07 0.70 15.15
N CYS A 56 18.48 0.17 14.07
CA CYS A 56 17.72 -1.06 14.13
C CYS A 56 18.66 -2.17 14.62
N SER A 57 18.37 -2.74 15.81
CA SER A 57 19.32 -3.62 16.48
C SER A 57 19.66 -4.82 15.61
N ARG A 58 20.94 -5.24 15.65
CA ARG A 58 21.42 -6.46 14.99
C ARG A 58 20.58 -7.68 15.36
N LYS A 59 19.98 -7.69 16.56
CA LYS A 59 19.04 -8.74 17.02
C LYS A 59 17.73 -8.77 16.23
N ILE A 60 17.13 -7.60 15.95
CA ILE A 60 15.92 -7.54 15.11
C ILE A 60 16.28 -8.00 13.69
N PHE A 61 17.39 -7.51 13.14
CA PHE A 61 17.88 -7.98 11.84
C PHE A 61 18.10 -9.50 11.82
N GLN A 62 18.81 -10.06 12.80
CA GLN A 62 19.05 -11.50 12.89
C GLN A 62 17.74 -12.29 12.96
N LYS A 63 16.77 -11.85 13.78
CA LYS A 63 15.43 -12.47 13.85
C LYS A 63 14.67 -12.36 12.53
N VAL A 64 14.88 -11.28 11.78
CA VAL A 64 14.34 -11.10 10.43
C VAL A 64 15.04 -12.00 9.41
N HIS A 65 16.36 -12.19 9.51
CA HIS A 65 17.18 -12.86 8.50
C HIS A 65 17.28 -14.40 8.65
N THR A 66 16.86 -15.00 9.75
CA THR A 66 16.94 -16.47 9.96
C THR A 66 15.82 -17.28 9.27
N SER A 67 15.00 -16.66 8.42
CA SER A 67 13.85 -17.30 7.79
C SER A 67 14.16 -17.68 6.33
N PRO A 68 13.85 -18.92 5.89
CA PRO A 68 14.34 -19.49 4.63
C PRO A 68 13.85 -18.79 3.35
N ASP A 69 12.73 -18.06 3.39
CA ASP A 69 12.09 -17.49 2.19
C ASP A 69 12.45 -16.03 1.88
N ARG A 70 13.49 -15.46 2.49
CA ARG A 70 13.59 -13.98 2.58
C ARG A 70 14.54 -13.30 1.62
N LYS A 71 14.01 -12.24 1.01
CA LYS A 71 14.77 -11.14 0.38
C LYS A 71 15.50 -10.37 1.49
N TRP A 72 16.75 -10.00 1.25
CA TRP A 72 17.53 -9.18 2.17
C TRP A 72 16.90 -7.78 2.26
N PHE A 73 16.35 -7.43 3.43
CA PHE A 73 15.94 -6.06 3.72
C PHE A 73 17.17 -5.17 3.81
N LEU A 74 17.09 -4.00 3.20
CA LEU A 74 17.95 -2.89 3.59
C LEU A 74 17.53 -2.42 5.00
N PRO A 75 18.48 -1.89 5.80
CA PRO A 75 18.13 -1.44 7.14
C PRO A 75 17.03 -0.38 7.20
N SER A 76 16.99 0.46 6.18
CA SER A 76 15.96 1.44 5.91
C SER A 76 14.59 0.83 5.64
N GLU A 77 14.49 -0.22 4.82
CA GLU A 77 13.23 -0.90 4.52
C GLU A 77 12.63 -1.52 5.79
N LEU A 78 13.48 -2.10 6.65
CA LEU A 78 13.04 -2.61 7.95
C LEU A 78 12.57 -1.49 8.87
N ALA A 79 13.28 -0.36 8.90
CA ALA A 79 12.89 0.79 9.71
C ALA A 79 11.55 1.39 9.26
N CYS A 80 11.34 1.53 7.94
CA CYS A 80 10.07 1.93 7.34
C CYS A 80 8.95 0.95 7.73
N LEU A 81 9.16 -0.37 7.55
CA LEU A 81 8.21 -1.42 7.94
C LEU A 81 7.79 -1.30 9.42
N LEU A 82 8.75 -1.13 10.33
CA LEU A 82 8.47 -0.97 11.76
C LEU A 82 7.69 0.32 12.06
N GLY A 83 8.00 1.41 11.35
CA GLY A 83 7.28 2.68 11.43
C GLY A 83 5.81 2.53 11.04
N HIS A 84 5.54 1.94 9.88
CA HIS A 84 4.17 1.66 9.43
C HIS A 84 3.42 0.73 10.37
N ARG A 85 4.05 -0.36 10.87
CA ARG A 85 3.42 -1.25 11.88
C ARG A 85 3.03 -0.50 13.14
N LYS A 86 3.87 0.44 13.61
CA LYS A 86 3.58 1.30 14.76
C LYS A 86 2.36 2.19 14.48
N ILE A 87 2.32 2.83 13.31
CA ILE A 87 1.19 3.68 12.88
C ILE A 87 -0.10 2.88 12.81
N LEU A 88 -0.11 1.72 12.14
CA LEU A 88 -1.30 0.87 12.02
C LEU A 88 -1.86 0.46 13.39
N ARG A 89 -0.99 0.12 14.35
CA ARG A 89 -1.41 -0.18 15.74
C ARG A 89 -2.03 1.02 16.44
N LEU A 90 -1.43 2.22 16.28
CA LEU A 90 -1.99 3.45 16.86
C LEU A 90 -3.34 3.80 16.25
N PHE A 91 -3.45 3.67 14.93
CA PHE A 91 -4.71 3.87 14.22
C PHE A 91 -5.80 2.93 14.70
N LEU A 92 -5.51 1.62 14.79
CA LEU A 92 -6.47 0.62 15.27
C LEU A 92 -6.87 0.82 16.74
N LYS A 93 -6.06 1.48 17.56
CA LYS A 93 -6.42 1.87 18.93
C LYS A 93 -7.21 3.18 19.01
N SER A 94 -7.19 3.99 17.95
CA SER A 94 -7.91 5.27 17.89
C SER A 94 -9.40 5.08 17.60
N LYS A 95 -10.17 6.15 17.77
CA LYS A 95 -11.61 6.21 17.44
C LYS A 95 -11.92 6.51 15.96
N PHE A 96 -10.90 6.79 15.14
CA PHE A 96 -11.08 7.23 13.76
C PHE A 96 -11.37 6.05 12.83
N ASN A 97 -12.16 6.31 11.77
CA ASN A 97 -12.55 5.34 10.76
C ASN A 97 -11.54 5.22 9.61
N TYR A 98 -10.82 6.31 9.35
CA TYR A 98 -9.85 6.40 8.27
C TYR A 98 -8.52 6.96 8.77
N ALA A 99 -7.44 6.49 8.15
CA ALA A 99 -6.09 6.99 8.37
C ALA A 99 -5.45 7.40 7.05
N LEU A 100 -4.87 8.59 7.04
CA LEU A 100 -3.89 9.01 6.06
C LEU A 100 -2.49 8.87 6.68
N ILE A 101 -1.62 8.12 6.03
CA ILE A 101 -0.24 7.89 6.44
C ILE A 101 0.65 8.54 5.39
N LEU A 102 1.45 9.50 5.80
CA LEU A 102 2.38 10.22 4.94
C LEU A 102 3.81 10.02 5.45
N GLU A 103 4.78 9.88 4.54
CA GLU A 103 6.20 10.10 4.87
C GLU A 103 6.49 11.61 4.89
N ASP A 104 7.54 12.03 5.57
CA ASP A 104 7.85 13.45 5.75
C ASP A 104 8.52 14.09 4.53
N ASP A 105 8.97 13.33 3.54
CA ASP A 105 9.69 13.78 2.34
C ASP A 105 8.78 13.96 1.11
N ILE A 106 7.50 14.24 1.34
CA ILE A 106 6.52 14.46 0.27
C ILE A 106 6.00 15.90 0.24
N SER A 107 5.50 16.30 -0.92
CA SER A 107 4.61 17.44 -1.10
C SER A 107 3.23 16.97 -1.52
N ILE A 108 2.20 17.66 -1.04
CA ILE A 108 0.80 17.31 -1.30
C ILE A 108 0.12 18.41 -2.12
N HIS A 109 -0.82 18.00 -2.96
CA HIS A 109 -1.68 18.93 -3.69
C HIS A 109 -2.67 19.61 -2.73
N GLN A 110 -3.00 20.88 -3.00
CA GLN A 110 -3.89 21.70 -2.17
C GLN A 110 -5.31 21.15 -2.01
N GLU A 111 -5.74 20.25 -2.90
CA GLU A 111 -7.05 19.61 -2.83
C GLU A 111 -7.01 18.17 -2.29
N LEU A 112 -5.86 17.67 -1.80
CA LEU A 112 -5.72 16.28 -1.39
C LEU A 112 -6.82 15.85 -0.41
N LEU A 113 -7.06 16.61 0.66
CA LEU A 113 -8.08 16.23 1.66
C LEU A 113 -9.49 16.21 1.07
N LYS A 114 -9.83 17.19 0.22
CA LYS A 114 -11.13 17.23 -0.48
C LYS A 114 -11.33 15.99 -1.35
N ILE A 115 -10.27 15.53 -2.02
CA ILE A 115 -10.30 14.32 -2.86
C ILE A 115 -10.46 13.07 -2.01
N LEU A 116 -9.70 12.94 -0.92
CA LEU A 116 -9.82 11.81 0.01
C LEU A 116 -11.22 11.73 0.63
N ASN A 117 -11.88 12.88 0.85
CA ASN A 117 -13.27 12.91 1.31
C ASN A 117 -14.20 12.18 0.36
N LYS A 118 -14.17 12.58 -0.91
CA LYS A 118 -15.00 12.04 -1.97
C LYS A 118 -14.75 10.54 -2.12
N ILE A 119 -13.47 10.14 -2.05
CA ILE A 119 -13.07 8.74 -2.08
C ILE A 119 -13.64 7.97 -0.89
N ALA A 120 -13.55 8.50 0.34
CA ALA A 120 -14.07 7.81 1.52
C ALA A 120 -15.60 7.71 1.51
N THR A 121 -16.32 8.69 0.97
CA THR A 121 -17.78 8.57 0.78
C THR A 121 -18.12 7.50 -0.26
N TYR A 122 -17.27 7.36 -1.27
CA TYR A 122 -17.46 6.42 -2.37
C TYR A 122 -17.07 4.98 -2.03
N LEU A 123 -15.88 4.80 -1.44
CA LEU A 123 -15.34 3.53 -1.02
C LEU A 123 -15.74 3.25 0.42
N LYS A 124 -16.63 2.28 0.60
CA LYS A 124 -17.00 1.79 1.93
C LYS A 124 -16.28 0.49 2.21
N ASN A 125 -15.61 0.44 3.36
CA ASN A 125 -15.06 -0.76 4.01
C ASN A 125 -14.00 -1.52 3.19
N ASP A 126 -12.91 -1.93 3.83
CA ASP A 126 -11.87 -2.76 3.24
C ASP A 126 -11.26 -2.16 1.95
N PHE A 127 -10.72 -0.95 2.05
CA PHE A 127 -9.93 -0.35 0.99
C PHE A 127 -8.61 0.24 1.45
N ILE A 128 -7.66 0.22 0.51
CA ILE A 128 -6.39 0.93 0.58
C ILE A 128 -6.30 1.78 -0.68
N LEU A 129 -5.91 3.02 -0.52
CA LEU A 129 -5.48 3.89 -1.59
C LEU A 129 -3.98 4.06 -1.46
N SER A 130 -3.26 3.50 -2.44
CA SER A 130 -1.81 3.55 -2.54
C SER A 130 -1.41 4.57 -3.60
N PRO A 131 -0.15 5.07 -3.59
CA PRO A 131 0.28 5.98 -4.64
C PRO A 131 0.38 5.25 -5.98
N PHE A 132 0.25 6.02 -7.07
CA PHE A 132 0.47 5.53 -8.42
C PHE A 132 1.93 5.78 -8.82
N GLU A 133 2.71 4.72 -8.99
CA GLU A 133 4.06 4.73 -9.53
C GLU A 133 4.08 4.04 -10.90
N SER A 134 4.12 4.85 -11.95
CA SER A 134 4.04 4.38 -13.33
C SER A 134 5.00 3.22 -13.64
N GLY A 135 4.45 2.16 -14.25
CA GLY A 135 5.22 1.05 -14.83
C GLY A 135 5.16 -0.28 -14.07
N PHE A 136 4.48 -0.35 -12.93
CA PHE A 136 4.28 -1.61 -12.19
C PHE A 136 2.81 -1.96 -11.93
N GLU A 137 1.87 -1.02 -12.07
CA GLU A 137 0.44 -1.33 -11.92
C GLU A 137 -0.14 -2.00 -13.16
N ILE A 138 -1.02 -2.97 -12.90
CA ILE A 138 -1.93 -3.50 -13.92
C ILE A 138 -3.31 -2.96 -13.54
N PRO A 139 -3.75 -1.85 -14.16
CA PRO A 139 -5.08 -1.34 -13.94
C PRO A 139 -6.10 -2.40 -14.37
N LEU A 140 -7.07 -2.68 -13.51
CA LEU A 140 -8.32 -3.28 -13.99
C LEU A 140 -9.09 -2.19 -14.73
N ILE A 141 -8.85 -2.06 -16.03
CA ILE A 141 -9.47 -1.05 -16.92
C ILE A 141 -11.01 -1.04 -16.79
N PHE A 142 -11.61 -2.19 -16.45
CA PHE A 142 -13.06 -2.35 -16.24
C PHE A 142 -13.57 -1.89 -14.87
N CYS A 143 -12.71 -1.43 -13.98
CA CYS A 143 -13.07 -0.97 -12.63
C CYS A 143 -12.71 0.51 -12.42
N ASN A 144 -12.58 1.26 -13.50
CA ASN A 144 -12.33 2.70 -13.44
C ASN A 144 -13.64 3.41 -13.09
N LYS A 145 -13.54 4.37 -12.17
CA LYS A 145 -14.65 5.25 -11.89
C LYS A 145 -14.19 6.69 -11.77
N SER A 146 -14.81 7.55 -12.57
CA SER A 146 -14.72 8.99 -12.38
C SER A 146 -15.47 9.34 -11.09
N ILE A 147 -14.72 9.86 -10.12
CA ILE A 147 -15.25 10.45 -8.88
C ILE A 147 -15.53 11.94 -9.10
N ASP A 148 -14.76 12.55 -10.00
CA ASP A 148 -14.90 13.94 -10.44
C ASP A 148 -14.39 14.06 -11.90
N GLN A 149 -14.56 15.22 -12.52
CA GLN A 149 -14.14 15.50 -13.90
C GLN A 149 -12.68 15.09 -14.14
N ASP A 150 -11.80 15.33 -13.15
CA ASP A 150 -10.36 15.06 -13.26
C ASP A 150 -9.88 13.89 -12.40
N ILE A 151 -10.77 13.26 -11.62
CA ILE A 151 -10.37 12.23 -10.64
C ILE A 151 -10.90 10.89 -11.10
N VAL A 152 -9.98 10.05 -11.58
CA VAL A 152 -10.26 8.65 -11.91
C VAL A 152 -9.67 7.77 -10.82
N LEU A 153 -10.56 7.06 -10.13
CA LEU A 153 -10.20 5.99 -9.21
C LEU A 153 -10.09 4.68 -9.99
N GLU A 154 -8.97 4.00 -9.86
CA GLU A 154 -8.72 2.73 -10.53
C GLU A 154 -8.43 1.65 -9.51
N ARG A 155 -8.96 0.44 -9.75
CA ARG A 155 -8.68 -0.72 -8.92
C ARG A 155 -7.36 -1.34 -9.36
N ASN A 156 -6.42 -1.48 -8.42
CA ASN A 156 -5.16 -2.15 -8.65
C ASN A 156 -5.24 -3.63 -8.29
N ILE A 157 -4.78 -4.49 -9.19
CA ILE A 157 -4.49 -5.90 -8.91
C ILE A 157 -2.99 -6.23 -9.08
N GLY A 158 -2.22 -5.27 -9.60
CA GLY A 158 -0.78 -5.36 -9.76
C GLY A 158 -0.04 -5.03 -8.46
N ALA A 159 1.26 -4.81 -8.60
CA ALA A 159 2.10 -4.31 -7.53
C ALA A 159 2.18 -2.78 -7.66
N SER A 160 1.69 -2.02 -6.68
CA SER A 160 2.15 -0.63 -6.54
C SER A 160 3.44 -0.58 -5.74
N ARG A 161 4.18 0.51 -5.92
CA ARG A 161 5.39 0.84 -5.16
C ARG A 161 5.18 2.16 -4.44
N GLY A 162 5.98 2.38 -3.41
CA GLY A 162 5.86 3.52 -2.51
C GLY A 162 4.90 3.28 -1.34
N ALA A 163 5.38 3.57 -0.14
CA ALA A 163 4.58 3.66 1.09
C ALA A 163 4.41 5.11 1.58
N TYR A 164 4.90 6.08 0.80
CA TYR A 164 5.00 7.49 1.16
C TYR A 164 3.63 8.18 1.31
N THR A 165 2.57 7.63 0.74
CA THR A 165 1.19 8.09 0.98
C THR A 165 0.21 6.94 0.90
N ILE A 166 -0.32 6.54 2.06
CA ILE A 166 -1.35 5.52 2.14
C ILE A 166 -2.61 6.12 2.77
N PHE A 167 -3.76 5.93 2.14
CA PHE A 167 -5.06 6.24 2.74
C PHE A 167 -5.90 4.97 2.87
N LEU A 168 -6.35 4.63 4.07
CA LEU A 168 -7.05 3.37 4.31
C LEU A 168 -8.08 3.46 5.44
N ASP A 169 -9.00 2.49 5.46
CA ASP A 169 -9.94 2.32 6.57
C ASP A 169 -9.47 1.29 7.61
N ARG A 170 -10.22 1.18 8.71
CA ARG A 170 -9.89 0.27 9.82
C ARG A 170 -9.83 -1.21 9.42
N ILE A 171 -10.71 -1.65 8.52
CA ILE A 171 -10.78 -3.07 8.12
C ILE A 171 -9.53 -3.42 7.32
N ALA A 172 -9.16 -2.57 6.37
CA ALA A 172 -7.93 -2.73 5.62
C ALA A 172 -6.70 -2.62 6.53
N ALA A 173 -6.69 -1.70 7.51
CA ALA A 173 -5.58 -1.57 8.45
C ALA A 173 -5.33 -2.84 9.25
N GLN A 174 -6.42 -3.47 9.73
CA GLN A 174 -6.34 -4.71 10.49
C GLN A 174 -5.78 -5.84 9.65
N LYS A 175 -6.28 -6.00 8.42
CA LYS A 175 -5.79 -7.01 7.47
C LYS A 175 -4.31 -6.81 7.16
N VAL A 176 -3.90 -5.58 6.81
CA VAL A 176 -2.50 -5.27 6.53
C VAL A 176 -1.64 -5.55 7.76
N LEU A 177 -2.03 -5.11 8.96
CA LEU A 177 -1.22 -5.31 10.16
C LEU A 177 -1.00 -6.79 10.51
N ASN A 178 -2.03 -7.62 10.31
CA ASN A 178 -1.97 -9.06 10.55
C ASN A 178 -0.96 -9.75 9.64
N GLU A 179 -0.94 -9.34 8.36
CA GLU A 179 -0.12 -9.97 7.31
C GLU A 179 1.24 -9.30 7.14
N MET A 180 1.43 -8.08 7.67
CA MET A 180 2.66 -7.29 7.53
C MET A 180 3.81 -7.90 8.35
N HIS A 181 4.42 -8.94 7.83
CA HIS A 181 5.52 -9.68 8.45
C HIS A 181 6.89 -9.22 7.92
N TYR A 182 7.95 -9.66 8.58
CA TYR A 182 9.33 -9.28 8.29
C TYR A 182 9.94 -9.95 7.03
N TYR A 183 9.15 -10.20 5.97
CA TYR A 183 9.66 -10.79 4.71
C TYR A 183 9.41 -9.91 3.47
N LEU A 184 8.62 -8.84 3.59
CA LEU A 184 8.46 -7.82 2.54
C LEU A 184 8.57 -6.39 3.11
N PRO A 185 9.15 -5.44 2.35
CA PRO A 185 9.09 -4.02 2.68
C PRO A 185 7.65 -3.49 2.74
N ALA A 186 7.45 -2.35 3.42
CA ALA A 186 6.13 -1.80 3.69
C ALA A 186 5.34 -1.47 2.41
N ASP A 187 6.01 -0.86 1.44
CA ASP A 187 5.45 -0.49 0.13
C ASP A 187 4.88 -1.70 -0.61
N HIS A 188 5.58 -2.84 -0.56
CA HIS A 188 5.12 -4.09 -1.14
C HIS A 188 3.87 -4.62 -0.43
N PHE A 189 3.75 -4.46 0.90
CA PHE A 189 2.55 -4.89 1.61
C PHE A 189 1.32 -4.09 1.20
N TYR A 190 1.43 -2.77 1.12
CA TYR A 190 0.31 -1.95 0.66
C TYR A 190 -0.01 -2.20 -0.81
N GLY A 191 1.03 -2.37 -1.63
CA GLY A 191 0.89 -2.47 -3.07
C GLY A 191 0.45 -3.82 -3.62
N LEU A 192 0.40 -4.87 -2.81
CA LEU A 192 0.07 -6.22 -3.25
C LEU A 192 -1.18 -6.75 -2.54
N PRO A 193 -2.39 -6.51 -3.11
CA PRO A 193 -3.67 -6.96 -2.56
C PRO A 193 -3.71 -8.43 -2.12
N ARG A 194 -2.98 -9.30 -2.84
CA ARG A 194 -2.93 -10.74 -2.55
C ARG A 194 -2.32 -11.09 -1.19
N HIS A 195 -1.57 -10.19 -0.55
CA HIS A 195 -0.98 -10.45 0.76
C HIS A 195 -1.94 -10.16 1.91
N HIS A 196 -2.83 -9.18 1.78
CA HIS A 196 -3.74 -8.77 2.87
C HIS A 196 -5.22 -8.95 2.53
N GLY A 197 -5.57 -9.19 1.26
CA GLY A 197 -6.93 -9.41 0.81
C GLY A 197 -7.83 -8.17 0.86
N SER A 198 -7.27 -6.96 0.93
CA SER A 198 -8.04 -5.70 0.81
C SER A 198 -8.07 -5.21 -0.62
N ARG A 199 -9.09 -4.41 -0.95
CA ARG A 199 -9.18 -3.77 -2.26
C ARG A 199 -8.19 -2.61 -2.31
N ASN A 200 -7.20 -2.71 -3.19
CA ASN A 200 -6.26 -1.61 -3.42
C ASN A 200 -6.72 -0.77 -4.61
N PHE A 201 -6.60 0.54 -4.47
CA PHE A 201 -6.94 1.53 -5.45
C PHE A 201 -5.80 2.52 -5.61
N PHE A 202 -5.77 3.24 -6.72
CA PHE A 202 -4.95 4.43 -6.91
C PHE A 202 -5.78 5.52 -7.59
N ILE A 203 -5.31 6.76 -7.45
CA ILE A 203 -5.85 7.90 -8.19
C ILE A 203 -4.93 8.15 -9.37
N ARG A 204 -5.51 8.23 -10.57
CA ARG A 204 -4.78 8.73 -11.74
C ARG A 204 -4.66 10.26 -11.61
N GLY A 205 -3.44 10.76 -11.48
CA GLY A 205 -3.13 12.20 -11.37
C GLY A 205 -2.01 12.48 -10.36
N LYS A 206 -1.40 13.66 -10.44
CA LYS A 206 -0.30 14.07 -9.54
C LYS A 206 -0.85 14.82 -8.32
N TYR A 207 -1.31 14.08 -7.32
CA TYR A 207 -1.84 14.67 -6.06
C TYR A 207 -0.85 14.62 -4.90
N VAL A 208 0.19 13.82 -5.06
CA VAL A 208 1.33 13.73 -4.16
C VAL A 208 2.55 13.68 -5.04
N ASN A 209 3.56 14.48 -4.71
CA ASN A 209 4.86 14.41 -5.35
C ASN A 209 5.90 14.15 -4.27
N LEU A 210 6.72 13.13 -4.48
CA LEU A 210 7.96 12.97 -3.72
C LEU A 210 8.80 14.23 -3.93
N LEU A 211 9.26 14.83 -2.82
CA LEU A 211 10.24 15.89 -2.92
C LEU A 211 11.54 15.26 -3.42
N GLU A 212 12.28 15.97 -4.27
CA GLU A 212 13.64 15.55 -4.66
C GLU A 212 14.61 15.76 -3.48
N VAL A 213 14.37 15.02 -2.40
CA VAL A 213 15.29 14.90 -1.28
C VAL A 213 16.15 13.68 -1.57
N PRO A 214 17.49 13.78 -1.51
CA PRO A 214 18.34 12.61 -1.59
C PRO A 214 17.85 11.61 -0.56
N SER A 215 17.53 10.39 -1.00
CA SER A 215 17.11 9.31 -0.10
C SER A 215 18.16 9.18 1.01
N THR A 216 17.87 9.71 2.20
CA THR A 216 18.77 9.63 3.36
C THR A 216 18.88 8.19 3.86
N ILE A 217 17.88 7.39 3.47
CA ILE A 217 17.77 5.95 3.66
C ILE A 217 18.91 5.16 3.01
N ASP A 218 19.39 5.58 1.83
CA ASP A 218 20.40 4.83 1.09
C ASP A 218 21.82 5.07 1.63
N GLY A 219 22.00 6.11 2.47
CA GLY A 219 23.30 6.59 2.91
C GLY A 219 24.20 7.00 1.73
N ASN A 220 25.27 7.75 1.99
CA ASN A 220 26.30 7.99 0.97
C ASN A 220 27.07 6.71 0.56
N ASN A 221 26.66 5.52 1.03
CA ASN A 221 27.26 4.23 0.70
C ASN A 221 26.77 3.65 -0.63
N ARG A 222 26.60 4.48 -1.66
CA ARG A 222 26.53 3.97 -3.05
C ARG A 222 27.82 3.22 -3.44
N ASN A 223 28.93 3.43 -2.72
CA ASN A 223 30.17 2.71 -2.92
C ASN A 223 30.18 1.26 -2.37
N ASP A 224 29.42 0.95 -1.31
CA ASP A 224 29.28 -0.44 -0.81
C ASP A 224 28.39 -1.32 -1.71
N LYS A 225 27.62 -0.72 -2.62
CA LYS A 225 26.79 -1.47 -3.57
C LYS A 225 27.63 -2.20 -4.63
N ARG A 226 28.96 -1.98 -4.70
CA ARG A 226 29.85 -2.65 -5.67
C ARG A 226 30.25 -4.07 -5.27
N ASP A 227 30.28 -4.41 -3.98
CA ASP A 227 30.73 -5.72 -3.51
C ASP A 227 29.61 -6.76 -3.35
N ILE A 228 28.37 -6.37 -3.64
CA ILE A 228 27.23 -7.28 -3.63
C ILE A 228 26.44 -7.12 -4.94
N ARG A 229 26.86 -7.79 -6.02
CA ARG A 229 26.04 -8.75 -6.84
C ARG A 229 26.42 -8.83 -8.34
N PRO A 230 27.06 -9.93 -8.77
CA PRO A 230 26.91 -10.48 -10.12
C PRO A 230 25.48 -10.95 -10.47
N SER A 231 24.59 -11.07 -9.47
CA SER A 231 23.22 -11.59 -9.64
C SER A 231 22.22 -10.59 -10.25
N ILE A 232 22.59 -9.32 -10.43
CA ILE A 232 21.68 -8.32 -11.02
C ILE A 232 21.51 -8.54 -12.53
N LEU A 233 22.56 -8.94 -13.24
CA LEU A 233 22.51 -9.19 -14.69
C LEU A 233 21.61 -10.40 -15.02
N PHE A 234 21.80 -11.53 -14.33
CA PHE A 234 20.93 -12.71 -14.43
C PHE A 234 19.49 -12.42 -14.01
N SER A 235 19.28 -11.53 -13.02
CA SER A 235 17.94 -11.15 -12.60
C SER A 235 17.19 -10.32 -13.63
N SER A 236 17.85 -9.65 -14.59
CA SER A 236 17.16 -8.85 -15.61
C SER A 236 16.47 -9.75 -16.66
N ILE A 237 17.16 -10.81 -17.09
CA ILE A 237 16.64 -11.81 -18.02
C ILE A 237 15.63 -12.71 -17.31
N SER A 238 15.90 -13.14 -16.07
CA SER A 238 14.93 -13.91 -15.29
C SER A 238 13.70 -13.09 -14.91
N ARG A 239 13.82 -11.78 -14.65
CA ARG A 239 12.66 -10.90 -14.44
C ARG A 239 11.82 -10.80 -15.70
N LYS A 240 12.40 -10.71 -16.91
CA LYS A 240 11.61 -10.68 -18.16
C LYS A 240 10.84 -11.99 -18.38
N SER A 241 11.48 -13.14 -18.18
CA SER A 241 10.83 -14.45 -18.33
C SER A 241 9.82 -14.75 -17.22
N HIS A 242 10.10 -14.34 -15.98
CA HIS A 242 9.18 -14.48 -14.85
C HIS A 242 7.97 -13.54 -15.01
N LYS A 243 8.18 -12.29 -15.45
CA LYS A 243 7.08 -11.39 -15.82
C LYS A 243 6.22 -12.01 -16.92
N ALA A 244 6.81 -12.52 -18.00
CA ALA A 244 6.04 -13.21 -19.04
C ALA A 244 5.24 -14.41 -18.48
N ARG A 245 5.87 -15.28 -17.69
CA ARG A 245 5.21 -16.48 -17.12
C ARG A 245 4.05 -16.13 -16.19
N TRP A 246 4.17 -15.06 -15.40
CA TRP A 246 3.11 -14.65 -14.48
C TRP A 246 2.06 -13.76 -15.14
N TYR A 247 2.44 -12.90 -16.09
CA TYR A 247 1.51 -11.98 -16.76
C TYR A 247 0.82 -12.57 -17.97
N PHE A 248 1.38 -13.60 -18.62
CA PHE A 248 0.76 -14.24 -19.77
C PHE A 248 -0.63 -14.84 -19.47
N PRO A 249 -0.87 -15.53 -18.32
CA PRO A 249 -2.22 -15.97 -17.96
C PRO A 249 -3.21 -14.81 -17.80
N TYR A 250 -2.79 -13.70 -17.18
CA TYR A 250 -3.65 -12.51 -17.02
C TYR A 250 -3.91 -11.81 -18.34
N PHE A 251 -2.89 -11.70 -19.20
CA PHE A 251 -3.02 -11.16 -20.55
C PHE A 251 -3.97 -12.02 -21.39
N LEU A 252 -3.83 -13.35 -21.32
CA LEU A 252 -4.70 -14.29 -22.02
C LEU A 252 -6.15 -14.17 -21.52
N LEU A 253 -6.36 -14.11 -20.21
CA LEU A 253 -7.68 -13.90 -19.63
C LEU A 253 -8.28 -12.55 -20.06
N TRP A 254 -7.50 -11.47 -20.02
CA TRP A 254 -7.89 -10.14 -20.48
C TRP A 254 -8.27 -10.13 -21.97
N PHE A 255 -7.47 -10.80 -22.81
CA PHE A 255 -7.71 -10.92 -24.24
C PHE A 255 -9.00 -11.71 -24.54
N LEU A 256 -9.22 -12.83 -23.82
CA LEU A 256 -10.43 -13.63 -23.92
C LEU A 256 -11.69 -12.84 -23.50
N MET A 257 -11.60 -12.01 -22.45
CA MET A 257 -12.70 -11.13 -22.06
C MET A 257 -13.03 -10.08 -23.12
N HIS A 258 -12.02 -9.53 -23.82
CA HIS A 258 -12.25 -8.59 -24.92
C HIS A 258 -12.89 -9.27 -26.14
N ILE A 259 -12.44 -10.47 -26.50
CA ILE A 259 -13.10 -11.26 -27.54
C ILE A 259 -14.56 -11.52 -27.17
N GLN A 260 -14.84 -11.90 -25.92
CA GLN A 260 -16.22 -12.14 -25.47
C GLN A 260 -17.09 -10.88 -25.60
N GLN A 261 -16.60 -9.70 -25.22
CA GLN A 261 -17.33 -8.44 -25.37
C GLN A 261 -17.58 -8.07 -26.84
N LEU A 262 -16.56 -8.22 -27.69
CA LEU A 262 -16.69 -8.00 -29.13
C LEU A 262 -17.73 -8.94 -29.73
N LEU A 263 -17.73 -10.21 -29.34
CA LEU A 263 -18.74 -11.19 -29.74
C LEU A 263 -20.15 -10.80 -29.27
N ILE A 264 -20.32 -10.29 -28.04
CA ILE A 264 -21.62 -9.81 -27.55
C ILE A 264 -22.13 -8.63 -28.39
N GLN A 265 -21.23 -7.69 -28.74
CA GLN A 265 -21.58 -6.55 -29.60
C GLN A 265 -21.97 -7.00 -31.01
N LEU A 266 -21.21 -7.92 -31.61
CA LEU A 266 -21.46 -8.46 -32.95
C LEU A 266 -22.74 -9.31 -33.02
N LEU A 267 -23.05 -10.06 -31.96
CA LEU A 267 -24.21 -10.95 -31.90
C LEU A 267 -25.52 -10.22 -31.52
N GLY A 268 -25.49 -8.90 -31.33
CA GLY A 268 -26.69 -8.07 -31.16
C GLY A 268 -27.55 -8.39 -29.95
N LYS A 269 -27.09 -9.22 -29.00
CA LYS A 269 -27.86 -9.61 -27.83
C LYS A 269 -27.85 -8.48 -26.79
N LYS A 270 -28.86 -7.61 -26.86
CA LYS A 270 -29.22 -6.61 -25.83
C LYS A 270 -29.77 -7.22 -24.52
N GLY A 271 -29.33 -8.42 -24.14
CA GLY A 271 -29.78 -9.10 -22.92
C GLY A 271 -28.77 -8.91 -21.79
N ALA A 272 -29.20 -8.26 -20.70
CA ALA A 272 -28.39 -7.93 -19.54
C ALA A 272 -27.67 -9.16 -18.94
N LEU A 273 -26.34 -9.21 -19.07
CA LEU A 273 -25.53 -10.09 -18.23
C LEU A 273 -25.51 -9.53 -16.81
N LYS A 274 -26.15 -10.24 -15.88
CA LYS A 274 -25.90 -10.06 -14.44
C LYS A 274 -24.46 -10.45 -14.14
N TRP A 275 -23.77 -9.58 -13.39
CA TRP A 275 -22.42 -9.75 -12.88
C TRP A 275 -22.20 -11.15 -12.30
N LEU A 276 -21.20 -11.88 -12.83
CA LEU A 276 -20.70 -13.08 -12.16
C LEU A 276 -19.79 -12.66 -10.99
N PRO A 277 -20.04 -13.16 -9.76
CA PRO A 277 -19.11 -12.95 -8.66
C PRO A 277 -17.76 -13.61 -8.98
N TYR A 278 -16.68 -12.89 -8.68
CA TYR A 278 -15.31 -13.35 -8.92
C TYR A 278 -14.97 -14.55 -8.00
N PRO A 279 -14.35 -15.64 -8.50
CA PRO A 279 -14.21 -16.90 -7.76
C PRO A 279 -12.95 -16.97 -6.87
N PHE A 280 -12.56 -15.87 -6.21
CA PHE A 280 -11.48 -15.90 -5.23
C PHE A 280 -12.03 -15.64 -3.83
N GLY A 281 -12.58 -16.70 -3.26
CA GLY A 281 -13.21 -16.69 -1.95
C GLY A 281 -12.89 -17.92 -1.14
N LYS A 282 -11.60 -18.27 -0.98
CA LYS A 282 -11.05 -18.77 0.29
C LYS A 282 -9.59 -18.32 0.40
N PRO A 283 -9.15 -17.79 1.55
CA PRO A 283 -7.72 -17.62 1.81
C PRO A 283 -7.04 -18.99 1.71
N TYR A 284 -5.79 -18.98 1.25
CA TYR A 284 -4.92 -20.16 1.29
C TYR A 284 -4.81 -20.60 2.75
N THR A 285 -5.55 -21.65 3.12
CA THR A 285 -5.32 -22.34 4.37
C THR A 285 -4.22 -23.34 4.07
N GLU A 286 -3.03 -23.11 4.61
CA GLU A 286 -2.02 -24.15 4.64
C GLU A 286 -2.63 -25.38 5.32
N ASP A 287 -2.64 -26.46 4.56
CA ASP A 287 -2.99 -27.80 4.99
C ASP A 287 -2.03 -28.21 6.12
N ARG A 288 -2.45 -27.99 7.38
CA ARG A 288 -1.74 -28.47 8.57
C ARG A 288 -1.84 -29.99 8.59
N ARG A 289 -0.94 -30.67 7.89
CA ARG A 289 -0.58 -32.05 8.25
C ARG A 289 0.04 -32.00 9.64
N GLY A 290 -0.62 -32.72 10.56
CA GLY A 290 -0.28 -32.80 11.96
C GLY A 290 1.20 -33.15 12.17
N SER A 291 1.88 -32.29 12.91
CA SER A 291 3.06 -32.68 13.68
C SER A 291 2.76 -32.35 15.13
N ALA A 292 2.86 -33.38 15.96
CA ALA A 292 2.51 -33.35 17.37
C ALA A 292 3.29 -32.25 18.11
N ALA A 293 2.56 -31.52 18.96
CA ALA A 293 3.10 -30.47 19.80
C ALA A 293 4.12 -31.02 20.80
N ARG A 294 5.32 -30.44 20.83
CA ARG A 294 6.13 -30.39 22.05
C ARG A 294 5.90 -29.01 22.72
N PRO A 295 5.64 -28.95 24.03
CA PRO A 295 5.48 -27.68 24.72
C PRO A 295 6.83 -26.96 24.82
N GLY A 296 6.94 -25.81 24.14
CA GLY A 296 8.05 -24.86 24.30
C GLY A 296 7.70 -23.78 25.32
N PRO A 297 8.70 -23.23 26.04
CA PRO A 297 8.49 -22.44 27.24
C PRO A 297 7.92 -21.05 26.91
N GLY A 298 7.00 -20.60 27.78
CA GLY A 298 6.42 -19.28 27.71
C GLY A 298 7.49 -18.18 27.81
N MET A 299 7.44 -17.23 26.91
CA MET A 299 8.07 -15.93 27.06
C MET A 299 7.01 -14.86 26.81
N GLY A 300 6.37 -14.43 27.89
CA GLY A 300 5.79 -13.11 28.00
C GLY A 300 6.93 -12.11 28.20
N GLY A 301 6.96 -11.06 27.40
CA GLY A 301 7.96 -10.01 27.45
C GLY A 301 7.65 -8.96 26.40
N ASP A 302 6.75 -8.04 26.76
CA ASP A 302 6.53 -6.80 26.05
C ASP A 302 7.85 -6.04 25.91
N LEU A 303 8.22 -5.72 24.66
CA LEU A 303 9.29 -4.79 24.34
C LEU A 303 8.65 -3.42 24.10
N SER A 304 8.40 -2.72 25.20
CA SER A 304 8.34 -1.24 25.24
C SER A 304 9.75 -0.66 25.18
#